data_AF-A0A8S2S4R9-F1
#
_entry.id   AF-A0A8S2S4R9-F1
#
_cell.length_a   1.000
_cell.length_b   1.000
_cell.length_c   1.000
_cell.angle_alpha   90.00
_cell.angle_beta   90.00
_cell.angle_gamma   90.00
#
_symmetry.space_group_name_H-M   'P 1'
#
loop_
_entity.id
_entity.type
_entity.pdbx_description
1 polymer ?
#
loop_
_entity_poly.entity_id
_entity_poly.type
_entity_poly.pdbx_seq_one_letter_code
_entity_poly.pdbx_strand_id
1 'polypeptide(L)' 'MLPQEETLDILMTFLHAHGYRKVKGISIDTIKKLASIILKDNVFAYG' A
#
# COMPACT_ATOMS: atom_id res chain seq x y z
N MET A 1 0.26 12.15 12.53
CA MET A 1 -0.19 11.04 11.65
C MET A 1 1.01 10.60 10.83
N LEU A 2 1.23 9.30 10.62
CA LEU A 2 2.27 8.83 9.71
C LEU A 2 1.91 9.27 8.27
N PRO A 3 2.90 9.63 7.44
CA PRO A 3 2.71 9.77 6.00
C PRO A 3 2.01 8.54 5.42
N GLN A 4 1.11 8.75 4.46
CA GLN A 4 0.31 7.67 3.86
C GLN A 4 1.20 6.62 3.17
N GLU A 5 2.34 7.03 2.62
CA GLU A 5 3.35 6.12 2.06
C GLU A 5 4.01 5.24 3.13
N GLU A 6 4.43 5.82 4.26
CA GLU A 6 5.04 5.06 5.37
C GLU A 6 4.06 4.03 5.96
N THR A 7 2.78 4.41 6.06
CA THR A 7 1.73 3.49 6.53
C THR A 7 1.59 2.29 5.60
N LEU A 8 1.68 2.52 4.29
CA LEU A 8 1.58 1.47 3.29
C LEU A 8 2.76 0.49 3.38
N ASP A 9 3.98 1.01 3.52
CA ASP A 9 5.19 0.20 3.65
C ASP A 9 5.21 -0.67 4.91
N ILE A 10 4.74 -0.13 6.04
CA ILE A 10 4.57 -0.89 7.29
C ILE A 10 3.58 -2.05 7.09
N LEU A 11 2.44 -1.79 6.45
CA LEU A 11 1.43 -2.82 6.19
C LEU A 11 1.98 -3.94 5.29
N MET A 12 2.68 -3.59 4.20
CA MET A 12 3.26 -4.59 3.30
C MET A 12 4.32 -5.44 4.01
N THR A 13 5.17 -4.79 4.81
CA THR A 13 6.21 -5.48 5.60
C THR A 13 5.59 -6.44 6.61
N PHE A 14 4.55 -6.01 7.33
CA PHE A 14 3.81 -6.84 8.26
C PHE A 14 3.22 -8.09 7.59
N LEU A 15 2.57 -7.91 6.44
CA LEU A 15 1.96 -9.02 5.70
C LEU A 15 3.02 -10.02 5.22
N HIS A 16 4.15 -9.54 4.70
CA HIS A 16 5.27 -10.40 4.30
C HIS A 16 5.87 -11.17 5.49
N ALA A 17 6.06 -10.51 6.63
CA ALA A 17 6.59 -11.15 7.84
C ALA A 17 5.69 -12.30 8.35
N HIS A 18 4.37 -12.20 8.12
CA HIS A 18 3.39 -13.23 8.48
C HIS A 18 3.14 -14.25 7.35
N GLY A 19 3.96 -14.26 6.30
CA GLY A 19 3.87 -15.24 5.21
C GLY A 19 2.78 -14.96 4.19
N TYR A 20 2.07 -13.84 4.28
CA TYR A 20 1.14 -13.43 3.24
C TYR A 20 1.93 -12.98 2.01
N ARG A 21 1.53 -13.49 0.85
CA ARG A 21 2.03 -13.04 -0.47
C ARG A 21 0.93 -12.42 -1.32
N LYS A 22 -0.33 -12.68 -0.95
CA LYS A 22 -1.53 -12.24 -1.65
C LYS A 22 -2.62 -11.86 -0.65
N VAL A 23 -3.43 -10.87 -1.00
CA VAL A 23 -4.67 -10.52 -0.32
C VAL A 23 -5.79 -10.67 -1.33
N LYS A 24 -6.81 -11.49 -1.03
CA LYS A 24 -7.92 -11.79 -1.96
C LYS A 24 -7.44 -12.21 -3.36
N GLY A 25 -6.35 -12.98 -3.43
CA GLY A 25 -5.77 -13.46 -4.70
C GLY A 25 -4.87 -12.47 -5.44
N ILE A 26 -4.81 -11.21 -5.02
CA ILE A 26 -3.97 -10.16 -5.60
C ILE A 26 -2.63 -10.12 -4.86
N SER A 27 -1.51 -10.04 -5.57
CA SER A 27 -0.19 -9.95 -4.91
C SER A 27 -0.05 -8.65 -4.13
N ILE A 28 0.67 -8.74 -3.01
CA ILE A 28 0.98 -7.60 -2.15
C ILE A 28 1.70 -6.50 -2.94
N ASP A 29 2.63 -6.86 -3.83
CA ASP A 29 3.31 -5.91 -4.73
C ASP A 29 2.35 -5.15 -5.66
N THR A 30 1.35 -5.84 -6.20
CA THR A 30 0.34 -5.19 -7.06
C THR A 30 -0.52 -4.21 -6.25
N ILE A 31 -0.90 -4.58 -5.02
CA ILE A 31 -1.63 -3.69 -4.11
C ILE A 31 -0.77 -2.48 -3.77
N LYS A 32 0.52 -2.68 -3.49
CA LYS A 32 1.48 -1.60 -3.21
C LYS A 32 1.60 -0.62 -4.37
N LYS A 33 1.75 -1.12 -5.60
CA LYS A 33 1.82 -0.28 -6.81
C LYS A 33 0.54 0.52 -7.02
N LEU A 34 -0.62 -0.14 -6.92
CA LEU A 34 -1.91 0.52 -7.10
C LEU A 34 -2.12 1.63 -6.06
N ALA A 35 -1.84 1.34 -4.79
CA ALA A 35 -1.97 2.33 -3.74
C ALA A 35 -0.97 3.49 -3.90
N SER A 36 0.29 3.23 -4.30
CA SER A 36 1.26 4.31 -4.56
C SER A 36 0.81 5.23 -5.71
N ILE A 37 0.21 4.68 -6.78
CA ILE A 37 -0.38 5.47 -7.87
C ILE A 37 -1.50 6.34 -7.31
N ILE A 38 -2.44 5.74 -6.59
CA ILE A 38 -3.58 6.47 -5.99
C ILE A 38 -3.08 7.58 -5.06
N LEU A 39 -2.08 7.31 -4.21
CA LEU A 39 -1.54 8.30 -3.26
C LEU A 39 -0.80 9.45 -3.96
N LYS A 40 -0.08 9.17 -5.05
CA LYS A 40 0.67 10.17 -5.82
C LYS A 40 -0.22 10.97 -6.77
N ASP A 41 -1.23 10.32 -7.36
CA ASP A 41 -2.15 10.94 -8.31
C ASP A 41 -3.32 11.64 -7.58
N ASN A 42 -3.71 11.18 -6.39
CA ASN A 42 -4.69 11.87 -5.53
C ASN A 42 -4.12 13.07 -4.75
N VAL A 43 -2.95 13.59 -5.13
CA VAL A 43 -2.54 14.94 -4.72
C VAL A 43 -3.58 16.00 -5.15
N PHE A 44 -4.56 15.65 -6.00
CA PHE A 44 -5.73 16.47 -6.35
C PHE A 44 -7.02 16.23 -5.52
N ALA A 45 -7.05 15.32 -4.53
CA ALA A 45 -8.28 14.96 -3.81
C ALA A 45 -8.48 15.64 -2.44
N TYR A 46 -7.57 16.51 -2.03
CA TYR A 46 -7.77 17.41 -0.88
C TYR A 46 -7.68 18.86 -1.36
N GLY A 47 -8.79 19.33 -1.94
CA GLY A 47 -9.16 20.74 -1.91
C GLY A 47 -9.80 21.08 -0.58
#